data_AF-A0A2N9L6V3-F1
#
_entry.id   AF-A0A2N9L6V3-F1
#
_cell.length_a   1.000
_cell.length_b   1.000
_cell.length_c   1.000
_cell.angle_alpha   90.00
_cell.angle_beta   90.00
_cell.angle_gamma   90.00
#
_symmetry.space_group_name_H-M   'P 1'
#
loop_
_entity.id
_entity.type
_entity.pdbx_description
1 polymer ?
#
loop_
_entity_poly.entity_id
_entity_poly.type
_entity_poly.pdbx_seq_one_letter_code
_entity_poly.pdbx_strand_id
1 'polypeptide(L)'
;MSGFLGLGANPQPRARTWSAGAKLIVVCVLALLMNIPGLFVQGLVTDRMTRAAEAAARISGPATSVTVDAYQSVNRSLKYVLLFEGLVFLTYFTFEVTSRKRVHPAQYVLVGVAQIIFYLLLLSLSEKVGFDVGFLIAGAATVGLLSVNANWIFRSPMLGLRALAVFTPLYGLIYVLLRLKDYALLVGAVASFAAVAAAMYLTREIDWYGALTAQGAEKQRTAAESSS
;
A
#
# COMPACT_ATOMS: atom_id res chain seq x y z
N MET A 1 19.17 62.61 -10.79
CA MET A 1 18.73 61.81 -11.97
C MET A 1 19.33 60.42 -11.76
N SER A 2 18.65 59.53 -11.04
CA SER A 2 17.60 58.61 -11.51
C SER A 2 18.16 57.31 -12.09
N GLY A 3 17.75 56.17 -11.52
CA GLY A 3 17.96 54.81 -12.07
C GLY A 3 18.40 53.84 -10.97
N PHE A 4 17.52 53.37 -10.08
CA PHE A 4 16.57 52.28 -10.31
C PHE A 4 17.25 50.99 -10.79
N LEU A 5 17.71 50.18 -9.84
CA LEU A 5 17.93 48.75 -10.04
C LEU A 5 17.27 48.01 -8.88
N GLY A 6 15.93 48.02 -8.93
CA GLY A 6 15.11 47.11 -8.15
C GLY A 6 15.43 45.68 -8.56
N LEU A 7 16.22 45.00 -7.74
CA LEU A 7 16.34 43.55 -7.73
C LEU A 7 14.94 42.99 -7.48
N GLY A 8 14.28 42.60 -8.57
CA GLY A 8 13.02 41.87 -8.53
C GLY A 8 13.19 40.63 -7.66
N ALA A 9 12.59 40.68 -6.47
CA ALA A 9 12.43 39.52 -5.62
C ALA A 9 11.67 38.46 -6.43
N ASN A 10 12.38 37.43 -6.91
CA ASN A 10 11.77 36.31 -7.59
C ASN A 10 10.94 35.53 -6.56
N PRO A 11 9.59 35.52 -6.63
CA PRO A 11 8.79 34.76 -5.71
C PRO A 11 8.96 33.27 -6.05
N GLN A 12 9.76 32.59 -5.24
CA GLN A 12 9.86 31.13 -5.29
C GLN A 12 8.44 30.54 -5.19
N PRO A 13 8.01 29.66 -6.12
CA PRO A 13 6.68 29.06 -6.06
C PRO A 13 6.58 28.24 -4.78
N ARG A 14 5.78 28.72 -3.80
CA ARG A 14 5.57 28.01 -2.54
C ARG A 14 4.88 26.68 -2.82
N ALA A 15 5.62 25.59 -2.68
CA ALA A 15 5.10 24.24 -2.83
C ALA A 15 3.93 24.01 -1.87
N ARG A 16 2.72 23.92 -2.42
CA ARG A 16 1.44 23.75 -1.70
C ARG A 16 1.57 22.60 -0.69
N THR A 17 1.49 22.90 0.60
CA THR A 17 1.60 21.90 1.66
C THR A 17 0.21 21.29 1.85
N TRP A 18 0.05 20.01 1.52
CA TRP A 18 -1.24 19.33 1.68
C TRP A 18 -1.51 19.03 3.15
N SER A 19 -2.75 19.19 3.61
CA SER A 19 -3.18 18.73 4.94
C SER A 19 -3.10 17.22 5.03
N ALA A 20 -2.96 16.68 6.25
CA ALA A 20 -2.93 15.23 6.46
C ALA A 20 -4.22 14.55 5.94
N GLY A 21 -5.37 15.22 6.10
CA GLY A 21 -6.66 14.74 5.56
C GLY A 21 -6.69 14.69 4.03
N ALA A 22 -6.14 15.70 3.34
CA ALA A 22 -6.07 15.69 1.88
C ALA A 22 -5.16 14.57 1.36
N LYS A 23 -4.05 14.28 2.06
CA LYS A 23 -3.17 13.14 1.73
C LYS A 23 -3.89 11.81 1.93
N LEU A 24 -4.65 11.66 3.02
CA LEU A 24 -5.42 10.44 3.26
C LEU A 24 -6.40 10.18 2.13
N ILE A 25 -7.11 11.21 1.66
CA ILE A 25 -8.03 11.09 0.51
C ILE A 25 -7.28 10.61 -0.73
N VAL A 26 -6.09 11.16 -1.03
CA VAL A 26 -5.28 10.71 -2.17
C VAL A 26 -4.86 9.25 -2.02
N VAL A 27 -4.43 8.84 -0.83
CA VAL A 27 -4.04 7.46 -0.56
C VAL A 27 -5.24 6.51 -0.71
N CYS A 28 -6.43 6.90 -0.22
CA CYS A 28 -7.65 6.13 -0.40
C CYS A 28 -8.07 6.02 -1.87
N VAL A 29 -8.06 7.13 -2.61
CA VAL A 29 -8.36 7.14 -4.06
C VAL A 29 -7.35 6.26 -4.80
N LEU A 30 -6.07 6.36 -4.47
CA LEU A 30 -5.03 5.54 -5.07
C LEU A 30 -5.21 4.05 -4.76
N ALA A 31 -5.54 3.69 -3.51
CA ALA A 31 -5.86 2.31 -3.12
C ALA A 31 -7.02 1.76 -3.96
N LEU A 32 -8.07 2.55 -4.15
CA LEU A 32 -9.21 2.14 -4.97
C LEU A 32 -8.85 2.04 -6.45
N LEU A 33 -8.04 2.98 -6.97
CA LEU A 33 -7.58 2.96 -8.36
C LEU A 33 -6.67 1.76 -8.64
N MET A 34 -5.81 1.38 -7.69
CA MET A 34 -4.91 0.22 -7.83
C MET A 34 -5.63 -1.13 -7.79
N ASN A 35 -6.90 -1.16 -7.38
CA ASN A 35 -7.74 -2.33 -7.55
C ASN A 35 -7.96 -2.67 -9.05
N ILE A 36 -7.88 -1.69 -9.96
CA ILE A 36 -8.02 -1.93 -11.41
C ILE A 36 -6.96 -2.93 -11.90
N PRO A 37 -5.65 -2.73 -11.68
CA PRO A 37 -4.64 -3.76 -11.92
C PRO A 37 -4.91 -5.09 -11.19
N GLY A 38 -5.44 -5.05 -9.97
CA GLY A 38 -5.85 -6.24 -9.22
C GLY A 38 -6.88 -7.08 -9.98
N LEU A 39 -7.87 -6.44 -10.61
CA LEU A 39 -8.86 -7.11 -11.46
C LEU A 39 -8.22 -7.78 -12.69
N PHE A 40 -7.18 -7.18 -13.27
CA PHE A 40 -6.44 -7.82 -14.37
C PHE A 40 -5.71 -9.10 -13.90
N VAL A 41 -5.07 -9.06 -12.74
CA VAL A 41 -4.46 -10.25 -12.13
C VAL A 41 -5.53 -11.31 -11.85
N GLN A 42 -6.71 -10.91 -11.39
CA GLN A 42 -7.82 -11.83 -11.18
C GLN A 42 -8.33 -12.47 -12.47
N GLY A 43 -8.43 -11.71 -13.56
CA GLY A 43 -8.72 -12.26 -14.88
C GLY A 43 -7.67 -13.31 -15.29
N LEU A 44 -6.39 -12.97 -15.16
CA LEU A 44 -5.29 -13.87 -15.51
C LEU A 44 -5.29 -15.16 -14.67
N VAL A 45 -5.52 -15.07 -13.36
CA VAL A 45 -5.60 -16.23 -12.46
C VAL A 45 -6.80 -17.11 -12.81
N THR A 46 -7.94 -16.50 -13.13
CA THR A 46 -9.16 -17.23 -13.52
C THR A 46 -8.95 -17.99 -14.83
N ASP A 47 -8.33 -17.36 -15.82
CA ASP A 47 -7.99 -17.99 -17.10
C ASP A 47 -7.01 -19.16 -16.93
N ARG A 48 -6.01 -19.01 -16.06
CA ARG A 48 -5.07 -20.11 -15.76
C ARG A 48 -5.75 -21.24 -15.00
N MET A 49 -6.61 -20.92 -14.04
CA MET A 49 -7.33 -21.90 -13.23
C MET A 49 -8.28 -22.76 -14.08
N THR A 50 -9.03 -22.14 -14.99
CA THR A 50 -9.95 -22.85 -15.90
C THR A 50 -9.19 -23.83 -16.80
N ARG A 51 -8.10 -23.37 -17.43
CA ARG A 51 -7.23 -24.23 -18.26
C ARG A 51 -6.63 -25.39 -17.48
N ALA A 52 -6.16 -25.14 -16.26
CA ALA A 52 -5.60 -26.18 -15.40
C ALA A 52 -6.66 -27.20 -14.98
N ALA A 53 -7.89 -26.76 -14.67
CA ALA A 53 -9.00 -27.64 -14.33
C ALA A 53 -9.42 -28.53 -15.51
N GLU A 54 -9.47 -27.99 -16.73
CA GLU A 54 -9.74 -28.78 -17.94
C GLU A 54 -8.66 -29.82 -18.20
N ALA A 55 -7.38 -29.47 -18.02
CA ALA A 55 -6.28 -30.42 -18.14
C ALA A 55 -6.37 -31.54 -17.09
N ALA A 56 -6.72 -31.21 -15.84
CA ALA A 56 -6.93 -32.17 -14.76
C ALA A 56 -8.10 -33.13 -15.03
N ALA A 57 -9.18 -32.64 -15.62
CA ALA A 57 -10.32 -33.46 -16.01
C ALA A 57 -9.96 -34.46 -17.12
N ARG A 58 -9.02 -34.11 -18.01
CA ARG A 58 -8.54 -34.99 -19.09
C ARG A 58 -7.47 -35.97 -18.63
N ILE A 59 -6.65 -35.58 -17.65
CA ILE A 59 -5.49 -36.34 -17.17
C ILE A 59 -5.47 -36.25 -15.64
N SER A 60 -6.17 -37.18 -14.98
CA SER A 60 -6.18 -37.27 -13.52
C SER A 60 -4.86 -37.86 -13.01
N GLY A 61 -4.04 -37.04 -12.35
CA GLY A 61 -2.77 -37.43 -11.77
C GLY A 61 -2.36 -36.52 -10.60
N PRO A 62 -1.37 -36.93 -9.78
CA PRO A 62 -0.96 -36.21 -8.57
C PRO A 62 -0.34 -34.83 -8.85
N ALA A 63 0.26 -34.60 -10.03
CA ALA A 63 0.76 -33.28 -10.39
C ALA A 63 -0.38 -32.28 -10.65
N THR A 64 -1.51 -32.76 -11.19
CA THR A 64 -2.67 -31.91 -11.50
C THR A 64 -3.40 -31.44 -10.25
N SER A 65 -3.48 -32.26 -9.20
CA SER A 65 -4.10 -31.85 -7.93
C SER A 65 -3.33 -30.73 -7.20
N VAL A 66 -2.00 -30.78 -7.20
CA VAL A 66 -1.15 -29.73 -6.60
C VAL A 66 -1.32 -28.39 -7.32
N THR A 67 -1.38 -28.40 -8.67
CA THR A 67 -1.59 -27.17 -9.44
C THR A 67 -2.96 -26.54 -9.19
N VAL A 68 -4.03 -27.34 -9.10
CA VAL A 68 -5.39 -26.84 -8.83
C VAL A 68 -5.48 -26.20 -7.44
N ASP A 69 -4.84 -26.77 -6.42
CA ASP A 69 -4.84 -26.21 -5.06
C ASP A 69 -4.07 -24.87 -4.97
N ALA A 70 -2.97 -24.74 -5.73
CA ALA A 70 -2.23 -23.48 -5.85
C ALA A 70 -3.11 -22.37 -6.46
N TYR A 71 -3.78 -22.64 -7.58
CA TYR A 71 -4.68 -21.66 -8.20
C TYR A 71 -5.87 -21.30 -7.29
N GLN A 72 -6.46 -22.26 -6.58
CA GLN A 72 -7.53 -21.97 -5.63
C GLN A 72 -7.08 -21.07 -4.48
N SER A 73 -5.88 -21.29 -3.96
CA SER A 73 -5.32 -20.49 -2.86
C SER A 73 -5.02 -19.05 -3.31
N VAL A 74 -4.49 -18.87 -4.53
CA VAL A 74 -4.29 -17.54 -5.12
C VAL A 74 -5.62 -16.87 -5.46
N ASN A 75 -6.62 -17.61 -5.95
CA ASN A 75 -7.94 -17.04 -6.20
C ASN A 75 -8.64 -16.56 -4.91
N ARG A 76 -8.42 -17.25 -3.78
CA ARG A 76 -8.86 -16.76 -2.47
C ARG A 76 -8.12 -15.48 -2.07
N SER A 77 -6.81 -15.39 -2.33
CA SER A 77 -6.02 -14.21 -1.97
C SER A 77 -6.49 -12.94 -2.66
N LEU A 78 -6.93 -13.06 -3.91
CA LEU A 78 -7.44 -11.95 -4.69
C LEU A 78 -8.71 -11.32 -4.09
N LYS A 79 -9.53 -12.08 -3.36
CA LYS A 79 -10.70 -11.54 -2.64
C LYS A 79 -10.31 -10.59 -1.50
N TYR A 80 -9.07 -10.71 -1.00
CA TYR A 80 -8.54 -9.91 0.10
C TYR A 80 -7.57 -8.83 -0.35
N VAL A 81 -7.41 -8.61 -1.66
CA VAL A 81 -6.48 -7.60 -2.23
C VAL A 81 -6.71 -6.22 -1.62
N LEU A 82 -7.96 -5.76 -1.56
CA LEU A 82 -8.31 -4.46 -0.98
C LEU A 82 -7.89 -4.33 0.49
N LEU A 83 -8.06 -5.40 1.27
CA LEU A 83 -7.65 -5.42 2.67
C LEU A 83 -6.12 -5.30 2.79
N PHE A 84 -5.39 -6.13 2.04
CA PHE A 84 -3.93 -6.19 2.12
C PHE A 84 -3.27 -4.93 1.60
N GLU A 85 -3.72 -4.43 0.45
CA GLU A 85 -3.27 -3.16 -0.10
C GLU A 85 -3.62 -1.99 0.83
N GLY A 86 -4.85 -1.97 1.37
CA GLY A 86 -5.28 -0.98 2.34
C GLY A 86 -4.39 -0.93 3.58
N LEU A 87 -4.02 -2.08 4.15
CA LEU A 87 -3.12 -2.15 5.31
C LEU A 87 -1.70 -1.69 4.99
N VAL A 88 -1.17 -2.02 3.80
CA VAL A 88 0.16 -1.58 3.36
C VAL A 88 0.18 -0.06 3.15
N PHE A 89 -0.82 0.49 2.47
CA PHE A 89 -0.95 1.93 2.27
C PHE A 89 -1.20 2.68 3.58
N LEU A 90 -2.02 2.13 4.48
CA LEU A 90 -2.22 2.67 5.82
C LEU A 90 -0.92 2.72 6.61
N THR A 91 -0.06 1.70 6.48
CA THR A 91 1.26 1.66 7.12
C THR A 91 2.16 2.79 6.58
N TYR A 92 2.27 2.93 5.25
CA TYR A 92 3.07 4.00 4.64
C TYR A 92 2.53 5.39 4.99
N PHE A 93 1.21 5.56 4.98
CA PHE A 93 0.55 6.79 5.42
C PHE A 93 0.90 7.10 6.87
N THR A 94 0.77 6.14 7.78
CA THR A 94 1.09 6.31 9.21
C THR A 94 2.56 6.70 9.40
N PHE A 95 3.49 6.11 8.64
CA PHE A 95 4.90 6.50 8.65
C PHE A 95 5.12 7.91 8.10
N GLU A 96 4.43 8.29 7.04
CA GLU A 96 4.52 9.63 6.46
C GLU A 96 4.09 10.70 7.46
N VAL A 97 2.91 10.54 8.08
CA VAL A 97 2.37 11.56 8.97
C VAL A 97 3.15 11.61 10.30
N THR A 98 3.53 10.46 10.85
CA THR A 98 4.33 10.39 12.09
C THR A 98 5.76 10.92 11.89
N SER A 99 6.38 10.66 10.73
CA SER A 99 7.77 11.10 10.46
C SER A 99 7.87 12.56 10.00
N ARG A 100 6.74 13.22 9.70
CA ARG A 100 6.66 14.58 9.10
C ARG A 100 7.46 14.75 7.79
N LYS A 101 7.90 13.66 7.16
CA LYS A 101 8.60 13.66 5.88
C LYS A 101 7.57 13.50 4.77
N ARG A 102 7.72 14.23 3.67
CA ARG A 102 6.79 14.13 2.53
C ARG A 102 7.17 12.96 1.66
N VAL A 103 6.20 12.09 1.40
CA VAL A 103 6.33 11.03 0.40
C VAL A 103 5.77 11.53 -0.92
N HIS A 104 6.52 11.34 -2.00
CA HIS A 104 6.03 11.66 -3.34
C HIS A 104 4.95 10.63 -3.75
N PRO A 105 3.82 11.03 -4.37
CA PRO A 105 2.74 10.11 -4.77
C PRO A 105 3.21 8.91 -5.61
N ALA A 106 4.23 9.11 -6.45
CA ALA A 106 4.83 8.02 -7.24
C ALA A 106 5.32 6.84 -6.37
N GLN A 107 5.71 7.07 -5.12
CA GLN A 107 6.15 5.99 -4.24
C GLN A 107 4.98 5.13 -3.78
N TYR A 108 3.80 5.71 -3.51
CA TYR A 108 2.60 4.91 -3.23
C TYR A 108 2.21 4.06 -4.45
N VAL A 109 2.35 4.60 -5.67
CA VAL A 109 2.14 3.82 -6.90
C VAL A 109 3.11 2.64 -6.96
N LEU A 110 4.40 2.86 -6.70
CA LEU A 110 5.41 1.78 -6.69
C LEU A 110 5.12 0.72 -5.61
N VAL A 111 4.63 1.12 -4.44
CA VAL A 111 4.21 0.18 -3.39
C VAL A 111 3.01 -0.66 -3.85
N GLY A 112 2.04 -0.06 -4.55
CA GLY A 112 0.92 -0.79 -5.17
C GLY A 112 1.40 -1.75 -6.27
N VAL A 113 2.34 -1.31 -7.11
CA VAL A 113 2.98 -2.18 -8.12
C VAL A 113 3.72 -3.35 -7.47
N ALA A 114 4.40 -3.12 -6.34
CA ALA A 114 5.04 -4.20 -5.58
C ALA A 114 4.01 -5.22 -5.05
N GLN A 115 2.81 -4.78 -4.64
CA GLN A 115 1.72 -5.70 -4.27
C GLN A 115 1.27 -6.56 -5.46
N ILE A 116 1.10 -5.96 -6.64
CA ILE A 116 0.72 -6.71 -7.85
C ILE A 116 1.80 -7.75 -8.20
N ILE A 117 3.07 -7.36 -8.15
CA ILE A 117 4.20 -8.27 -8.41
C ILE A 117 4.24 -9.40 -7.39
N PHE A 118 3.92 -9.14 -6.12
CA PHE A 118 3.82 -10.19 -5.10
C PHE A 118 2.83 -11.30 -5.50
N TYR A 119 1.63 -10.95 -5.98
CA TYR A 119 0.67 -11.96 -6.44
C TYR A 119 1.16 -12.74 -7.65
N LEU A 120 1.83 -12.07 -8.60
CA LEU A 120 2.40 -12.73 -9.77
C LEU A 120 3.54 -13.69 -9.38
N LEU A 121 4.40 -13.29 -8.43
CA LEU A 121 5.45 -14.13 -7.88
C LEU A 121 4.85 -15.32 -7.11
N LEU A 122 3.86 -15.08 -6.26
CA LEU A 122 3.18 -16.13 -5.51
C LEU A 122 2.56 -17.16 -6.46
N LEU A 123 1.85 -16.71 -7.50
CA LEU A 123 1.28 -17.59 -8.51
C LEU A 123 2.38 -18.39 -9.21
N SER A 124 3.37 -17.71 -9.79
CA SER A 124 4.43 -18.37 -10.57
C SER A 124 5.28 -19.33 -9.74
N LEU A 125 5.57 -19.01 -8.47
CA LEU A 125 6.38 -19.86 -7.60
C LEU A 125 5.54 -21.02 -7.04
N SER A 126 4.28 -20.78 -6.67
CA SER A 126 3.40 -21.84 -6.17
C SER A 126 3.17 -22.95 -7.19
N GLU A 127 3.14 -22.61 -8.49
CA GLU A 127 3.09 -23.59 -9.58
C GLU A 127 4.33 -24.51 -9.63
N LYS A 128 5.50 -24.04 -9.17
CA LYS A 128 6.78 -24.76 -9.30
C LYS A 128 7.19 -25.51 -8.05
N VAL A 129 7.05 -24.87 -6.89
CA VAL A 129 7.57 -25.38 -5.61
C VAL A 129 6.48 -25.56 -4.55
N GLY A 130 5.21 -25.32 -4.89
CA GLY A 130 4.08 -25.39 -3.97
C GLY A 130 3.81 -24.07 -3.24
N PHE A 131 2.60 -23.95 -2.71
CA PHE A 131 2.08 -22.69 -2.15
C PHE A 131 2.89 -22.18 -0.96
N ASP A 132 3.20 -23.03 0.02
CA ASP A 132 3.83 -22.56 1.27
C ASP A 132 5.24 -22.01 1.02
N VAL A 133 6.06 -22.73 0.24
CA VAL A 133 7.42 -22.29 -0.12
C VAL A 133 7.36 -21.08 -1.06
N GLY A 134 6.47 -21.10 -2.04
CA GLY A 134 6.26 -19.98 -2.95
C GLY A 134 5.86 -18.70 -2.19
N PHE A 135 4.99 -18.84 -1.19
CA PHE A 135 4.58 -17.74 -0.32
C PHE A 135 5.74 -17.21 0.52
N LEU A 136 6.54 -18.09 1.14
CA LEU A 136 7.69 -17.65 1.93
C LEU A 136 8.69 -16.86 1.08
N ILE A 137 8.99 -17.33 -0.14
CA ILE A 137 9.93 -16.64 -1.04
C ILE A 137 9.34 -15.30 -1.50
N ALA A 138 8.13 -15.31 -2.06
CA ALA A 138 7.48 -14.09 -2.57
C ALA A 138 7.23 -13.07 -1.44
N GLY A 139 6.76 -13.54 -0.29
CA GLY A 139 6.50 -12.75 0.90
C GLY A 139 7.77 -12.14 1.46
N ALA A 140 8.83 -12.94 1.68
CA ALA A 140 10.11 -12.43 2.18
C ALA A 140 10.74 -11.42 1.22
N ALA A 141 10.70 -11.67 -0.10
CA ALA A 141 11.19 -10.74 -1.10
C ALA A 141 10.43 -9.40 -1.05
N THR A 142 9.10 -9.46 -0.92
CA THR A 142 8.27 -8.25 -0.89
C THR A 142 8.39 -7.48 0.42
N VAL A 143 8.39 -8.18 1.56
CA VAL A 143 8.63 -7.58 2.89
C VAL A 143 10.00 -6.92 2.92
N GLY A 144 11.04 -7.57 2.40
CA GLY A 144 12.38 -6.99 2.26
C GLY A 144 12.38 -5.74 1.39
N LEU A 145 11.75 -5.81 0.20
CA LEU A 145 11.63 -4.68 -0.71
C LEU A 145 10.94 -3.47 -0.07
N LEU A 146 9.79 -3.68 0.58
CA LEU A 146 9.05 -2.59 1.25
C LEU A 146 9.83 -2.03 2.43
N SER A 147 10.53 -2.86 3.19
CA SER A 147 11.32 -2.42 4.35
C SER A 147 12.55 -1.60 3.94
N VAL A 148 13.25 -2.03 2.88
CA VAL A 148 14.35 -1.27 2.27
C VAL A 148 13.84 0.02 1.64
N ASN A 149 12.71 -0.03 0.94
CA ASN A 149 12.08 1.15 0.38
C ASN A 149 11.70 2.17 1.47
N ALA A 150 11.14 1.72 2.61
CA ALA A 150 10.85 2.57 3.76
C ALA A 150 12.12 3.24 4.34
N ASN A 151 13.25 2.53 4.39
CA ASN A 151 14.52 3.14 4.77
C ASN A 151 14.95 4.25 3.80
N TRP A 152 14.86 4.01 2.48
CA TRP A 152 15.28 4.97 1.46
C TRP A 152 14.38 6.21 1.39
N ILE A 153 13.06 6.01 1.40
CA ILE A 153 12.08 7.08 1.26
C ILE A 153 12.10 8.02 2.47
N PHE A 154 12.22 7.46 3.68
CA PHE A 154 12.27 8.23 4.90
C PHE A 154 13.69 8.54 5.36
N ARG A 155 14.72 8.11 4.63
CA ARG A 155 16.15 8.28 4.98
C ARG A 155 16.42 7.97 6.46
N SER A 156 15.93 6.83 6.95
CA SER A 156 16.03 6.45 8.36
C SER A 156 16.01 4.93 8.54
N PRO A 157 17.10 4.33 9.06
CA PRO A 157 17.18 2.88 9.24
C PRO A 157 16.20 2.37 10.30
N MET A 158 15.87 3.21 11.30
CA MET A 158 14.85 2.89 12.31
C MET A 158 13.47 2.71 11.66
N LEU A 159 13.10 3.54 10.68
CA LEU A 159 11.85 3.39 9.95
C LEU A 159 11.85 2.16 9.05
N GLY A 160 12.98 1.82 8.43
CA GLY A 160 13.13 0.54 7.72
C GLY A 160 12.94 -0.68 8.63
N LEU A 161 13.52 -0.65 9.83
CA LEU A 161 13.36 -1.74 10.80
C LEU A 161 11.91 -1.83 11.33
N ARG A 162 11.26 -0.70 11.59
CA ARG A 162 9.83 -0.64 11.92
C ARG A 162 8.97 -1.19 10.78
N ALA A 163 9.29 -0.85 9.54
CA ALA A 163 8.61 -1.39 8.37
C ALA A 163 8.74 -2.92 8.32
N LEU A 164 9.93 -3.47 8.55
CA LEU A 164 10.14 -4.92 8.64
C LEU A 164 9.28 -5.55 9.74
N ALA A 165 9.28 -4.94 10.93
CA ALA A 165 8.51 -5.41 12.09
C ALA A 165 6.99 -5.32 11.88
N VAL A 166 6.49 -4.40 11.05
CA VAL A 166 5.06 -4.28 10.72
C VAL A 166 4.66 -5.17 9.54
N PHE A 167 5.47 -5.21 8.48
CA PHE A 167 5.14 -5.99 7.28
C PHE A 167 5.30 -7.50 7.50
N THR A 168 6.22 -7.94 8.36
CA THR A 168 6.37 -9.38 8.67
C THR A 168 5.07 -9.99 9.23
N PRO A 169 4.48 -9.48 10.33
CA PRO A 169 3.21 -10.02 10.83
C PRO A 169 2.04 -9.75 9.88
N LEU A 170 2.06 -8.67 9.09
CA LEU A 170 1.05 -8.44 8.05
C LEU A 170 1.08 -9.57 7.00
N TYR A 171 2.25 -9.94 6.48
CA TYR A 171 2.37 -11.05 5.54
C TYR A 171 2.13 -12.41 6.21
N GLY A 172 2.44 -12.55 7.49
CA GLY A 172 2.01 -13.71 8.29
C GLY A 172 0.48 -13.83 8.37
N LEU A 173 -0.22 -12.72 8.59
CA LEU A 173 -1.68 -12.66 8.55
C LEU A 173 -2.21 -13.03 7.16
N ILE A 174 -1.60 -12.52 6.09
CA ILE A 174 -1.95 -12.93 4.72
C ILE A 174 -1.85 -14.45 4.60
N TYR A 175 -0.71 -15.05 4.95
CA TYR A 175 -0.52 -16.50 4.88
C TYR A 175 -1.64 -17.27 5.60
N VAL A 176 -1.95 -16.86 6.84
CA VAL A 176 -3.01 -17.46 7.65
C VAL A 176 -4.37 -17.34 6.95
N LEU A 177 -4.71 -16.16 6.42
CA LEU A 177 -5.97 -15.94 5.71
C LEU A 177 -6.09 -16.79 4.43
N LEU A 178 -4.97 -17.08 3.76
CA LEU A 178 -4.98 -17.94 2.57
C LEU A 178 -5.10 -19.43 2.91
N ARG A 179 -4.63 -19.84 4.09
CA ARG A 179 -4.77 -21.22 4.59
C ARG A 179 -6.11 -21.49 5.27
N LEU A 180 -6.73 -20.50 5.90
CA LEU A 180 -8.01 -20.65 6.57
C LEU A 180 -9.17 -20.72 5.56
N LYS A 181 -9.95 -21.80 5.59
CA LYS A 181 -11.19 -21.92 4.80
C LYS A 181 -12.39 -21.28 5.50
N ASP A 182 -12.56 -21.53 6.79
CA ASP A 182 -13.82 -21.22 7.49
C ASP A 182 -13.76 -19.95 8.35
N TYR A 183 -12.57 -19.58 8.83
CA TYR A 183 -12.38 -18.45 9.76
C TYR A 183 -11.79 -17.20 9.12
N ALA A 184 -11.62 -17.18 7.80
CA ALA A 184 -10.95 -16.08 7.11
C ALA A 184 -11.65 -14.72 7.31
N LEU A 185 -12.99 -14.70 7.31
CA LEU A 185 -13.75 -13.46 7.54
C LEU A 185 -13.52 -12.90 8.95
N LEU A 186 -13.55 -13.76 9.97
CA LEU A 186 -13.35 -13.38 11.37
C LEU A 186 -11.93 -12.82 11.57
N VAL A 187 -10.92 -13.56 11.12
CA VAL A 187 -9.51 -13.16 11.25
C VAL A 187 -9.24 -11.85 10.51
N GLY A 188 -9.80 -11.69 9.31
CA GLY A 188 -9.68 -10.47 8.52
C GLY A 188 -10.34 -9.27 9.23
N ALA A 189 -11.53 -9.45 9.80
CA ALA A 189 -12.24 -8.40 10.53
C ALA A 189 -11.49 -7.96 11.79
N VAL A 190 -11.02 -8.91 12.61
CA VAL A 190 -10.22 -8.64 13.82
C VAL A 190 -8.93 -7.91 13.48
N ALA A 191 -8.21 -8.36 12.45
CA ALA A 191 -6.99 -7.71 12.01
C ALA A 191 -7.22 -6.30 11.46
N SER A 192 -8.29 -6.10 10.68
CA SER A 192 -8.68 -4.78 10.18
C SER A 192 -9.00 -3.82 11.33
N PHE A 193 -9.77 -4.30 12.30
CA PHE A 193 -10.12 -3.54 13.50
C PHE A 193 -8.87 -3.14 14.28
N ALA A 194 -7.97 -4.09 14.53
CA ALA A 194 -6.71 -3.85 15.24
C ALA A 194 -5.81 -2.85 14.49
N ALA A 195 -5.73 -2.95 13.15
CA ALA A 195 -4.95 -2.04 12.33
C ALA A 195 -5.51 -0.60 12.35
N VAL A 196 -6.82 -0.45 12.25
CA VAL A 196 -7.47 0.88 12.38
C VAL A 196 -7.26 1.44 13.79
N ALA A 197 -7.45 0.63 14.84
CA ALA A 197 -7.21 1.05 16.22
C ALA A 197 -5.75 1.50 16.44
N ALA A 198 -4.78 0.76 15.90
CA ALA A 198 -3.37 1.14 15.95
C ALA A 198 -3.10 2.44 15.19
N ALA A 199 -3.66 2.61 13.99
CA ALA A 199 -3.52 3.85 13.23
C ALA A 199 -4.13 5.05 13.97
N MET A 200 -5.32 4.89 14.56
CA MET A 200 -5.95 5.94 15.40
C MET A 200 -5.07 6.31 16.59
N TYR A 201 -4.52 5.31 17.29
CA TYR A 201 -3.65 5.55 18.44
C TYR A 201 -2.35 6.27 18.05
N LEU A 202 -1.69 5.82 16.97
CA LEU A 202 -0.43 6.40 16.48
C LEU A 202 -0.62 7.81 15.89
N THR A 203 -1.81 8.13 15.39
CA THR A 203 -2.11 9.44 14.77
C THR A 203 -2.84 10.43 15.68
N ARG A 204 -3.09 10.06 16.96
CA ARG A 204 -3.90 10.87 17.88
C ARG A 204 -3.35 12.27 18.18
N GLU A 205 -2.04 12.47 18.05
CA GLU A 205 -1.35 13.75 18.35
C GLU A 205 -1.12 14.61 17.09
N ILE A 206 -1.68 14.21 15.95
CA ILE A 206 -1.47 14.86 14.66
C ILE A 206 -2.47 16.01 14.49
N ASP A 207 -1.98 17.21 14.18
CA ASP A 207 -2.81 18.34 13.81
C ASP A 207 -3.27 18.21 12.34
N TRP A 208 -4.52 17.79 12.16
CA TRP A 208 -5.16 17.59 10.87
C TRP A 208 -5.54 18.90 10.16
N TYR A 209 -5.71 19.99 10.92
CA TYR A 209 -6.29 21.26 10.45
C TYR A 209 -5.27 22.39 10.30
N GLY A 210 -4.05 22.25 10.82
CA GLY A 210 -3.01 23.30 10.79
C GLY A 210 -2.72 23.91 9.41
N ALA A 211 -2.95 23.19 8.31
CA ALA A 211 -2.79 23.73 6.95
C ALA A 211 -3.96 24.62 6.48
N LEU A 212 -5.19 24.39 6.99
CA LEU A 212 -6.38 25.18 6.67
C LEU A 212 -6.35 26.52 7.42
N THR A 213 -5.93 26.52 8.68
CA THR A 213 -5.77 27.74 9.49
C THR A 213 -4.65 28.64 8.95
N ALA A 214 -3.53 28.07 8.50
CA ALA A 214 -2.44 28.83 7.87
C ALA A 214 -2.86 29.50 6.54
N GLN A 215 -3.62 28.80 5.68
CA GLN A 215 -4.14 29.39 4.44
C GLN A 215 -5.20 30.47 4.68
N GLY A 216 -6.06 30.30 5.68
CA GLY A 216 -7.05 31.31 6.07
C GLY A 216 -6.40 32.60 6.57
N ALA A 217 -5.37 32.48 7.41
CA ALA A 217 -4.63 33.64 7.93
C ALA A 217 -3.86 34.40 6.84
N GLU A 218 -3.27 33.70 5.87
CA GLU A 218 -2.55 34.33 4.76
C GLU A 218 -3.50 35.02 3.77
N LYS A 219 -4.67 34.43 3.50
CA LYS A 219 -5.71 35.05 2.67
C LYS A 219 -6.30 36.32 3.30
N GLN A 220 -6.39 36.37 4.64
CA GLN A 220 -6.81 37.58 5.36
C GLN A 220 -5.74 38.68 5.34
N ARG A 221 -4.45 38.34 5.49
CA ARG A 221 -3.35 39.32 5.38
C ARG A 221 -3.28 39.96 4.00
N THR A 222 -3.33 39.15 2.94
CA THR A 222 -3.31 39.65 1.56
C THR A 222 -4.55 40.48 1.21
N ALA A 223 -5.72 40.14 1.76
CA ALA A 223 -6.92 40.98 1.63
C ALA A 223 -6.75 42.34 2.33
N ALA A 224 -6.21 42.37 3.56
CA ALA A 224 -5.99 43.60 4.32
C ALA A 224 -4.97 44.55 3.65
N GLU A 225 -3.90 44.01 3.08
CA GLU A 225 -2.88 44.76 2.32
C GLU A 225 -3.41 45.30 0.99
N SER A 226 -4.41 44.66 0.37
CA SER A 226 -5.05 45.15 -0.87
C SER A 226 -6.10 46.24 -0.65
N SER A 227 -6.52 46.46 0.60
CA SER A 227 -7.53 47.45 1.00
C SER A 227 -6.97 48.70 1.69
N SER A 228 -5.64 48.79 1.84
CA SER A 228 -4.91 49.97 2.35
C SER A 228 -4.19 50.66 1.21
#